data_AF-A0A7X6QCD4-F1
#
_entry.id   AF-A0A7X6QCD4-F1
#
_cell.length_a   1.000
_cell.length_b   1.000
_cell.length_c   1.000
_cell.angle_alpha   90.00
_cell.angle_beta   90.00
_cell.angle_gamma   90.00
#
_symmetry.space_group_name_H-M   'P 1'
#
loop_
_entity.id
_entity.type
_entity.pdbx_description
1 polymer ?
#
loop_
_entity_poly.entity_id
_entity_poly.type
_entity_poly.pdbx_seq_one_letter_code
_entity_poly.pdbx_strand_id
1 'polypeptide(L)'
;MKRLFQKKLFYSFVTAVLVLVSCEKEKGLDTINQSTEKQMIDFCGLKVKLPTGYDEKVLSLNLSDLQGNYYSNKSKFGLKSASSDEMDITLEEMDNLVTSVLIHYPNTDSLTERDIEIIQNDFNGIDEIKIYENIDVIDSFYNALIRYDYVDTLSKHYSLNLKSTNDYLGYDVSKAEFWALVWHPRLVKPTRSATDKAIELTGQYFPGQAAWRTKADAFRHAIWNALIAKYVGDKKNKIDECVDWAKKFTDKHEEGAERPADMTQEDFDFDKAMDYHNNKIGRDYFKSVAWTDKRKWYQPTRVKAPSETTMADAIFEKTKVAKKVSSKSQINSYPSNLVYIKD
;
A
#
# COMPACT_ATOMS: atom_id res chain seq x y z
N MET A 1 65.51 33.76 36.80
CA MET A 1 65.19 34.95 37.61
C MET A 1 64.07 34.59 38.58
N LYS A 2 64.37 34.70 39.89
CA LYS A 2 63.50 34.65 41.10
C LYS A 2 62.54 33.47 41.33
N ARG A 3 62.97 32.55 42.21
CA ARG A 3 62.14 31.86 43.23
C ARG A 3 61.79 32.82 44.36
N LEU A 4 60.64 32.63 45.04
CA LEU A 4 60.33 32.93 46.46
C LEU A 4 58.88 32.45 46.71
N PHE A 5 58.61 31.28 47.30
CA PHE A 5 58.54 30.97 48.75
C PHE A 5 57.77 31.99 49.61
N GLN A 6 56.65 31.58 50.22
CA GLN A 6 56.50 31.61 51.69
C GLN A 6 55.30 30.78 52.20
N LYS A 7 55.54 30.14 53.35
CA LYS A 7 54.67 29.25 54.16
C LYS A 7 53.87 30.06 55.20
N LYS A 8 52.78 29.46 55.73
CA LYS A 8 52.37 29.36 57.15
C LYS A 8 51.02 28.59 57.20
N LEU A 9 50.92 27.34 57.69
CA LEU A 9 50.87 26.84 59.09
C LEU A 9 49.76 27.49 59.94
N PHE A 10 48.67 26.77 60.28
CA PHE A 10 48.31 26.43 61.66
C PHE A 10 47.05 25.53 61.79
N TYR A 11 47.27 24.37 62.42
CA TYR A 11 46.47 23.66 63.45
C TYR A 11 45.09 23.04 63.18
N SER A 12 45.09 21.75 63.48
CA SER A 12 43.99 20.82 63.70
C SER A 12 43.19 21.18 64.96
N PHE A 13 41.86 21.11 64.88
CA PHE A 13 40.99 20.97 66.04
C PHE A 13 40.04 19.79 65.82
N VAL A 14 40.15 18.80 66.68
CA VAL A 14 39.24 17.65 66.77
C VAL A 14 38.02 18.10 67.58
N THR A 15 36.82 17.89 67.05
CA THR A 15 35.61 17.77 67.88
C THR A 15 34.76 16.62 67.36
N ALA A 16 34.31 15.83 68.32
CA ALA A 16 33.64 14.55 68.14
C ALA A 16 32.11 14.73 68.19
N VAL A 17 31.41 13.89 67.41
CA VAL A 17 30.15 13.21 67.75
C VAL A 17 28.88 14.08 67.90
N LEU A 18 27.93 13.92 66.98
CA LEU A 18 26.71 13.10 67.16
C LEU A 18 25.85 13.12 65.89
N VAL A 19 25.57 11.93 65.37
CA VAL A 19 24.60 11.68 64.31
C VAL A 19 23.20 11.74 64.93
N LEU A 20 22.33 12.61 64.43
CA LEU A 20 20.89 12.33 64.34
C LEU A 20 20.34 12.85 63.00
N VAL A 21 19.62 11.92 62.37
CA VAL A 21 19.07 11.88 61.01
C VAL A 21 18.18 13.07 60.65
N SER A 22 18.34 13.60 59.44
CA SER A 22 17.22 14.13 58.65
C SER A 22 17.31 13.59 57.23
N CYS A 23 16.21 13.00 56.77
CA CYS A 23 16.08 12.39 55.45
C CYS A 23 15.88 13.51 54.42
N GLU A 24 16.87 13.74 53.55
CA GLU A 24 16.62 14.49 52.32
C GLU A 24 17.23 13.76 51.12
N LYS A 25 16.37 13.59 50.12
CA LYS A 25 16.52 12.76 48.93
C LYS A 25 17.40 13.51 47.93
N GLU A 26 18.68 13.17 47.82
CA GLU A 26 19.49 13.63 46.69
C GLU A 26 19.17 12.80 45.44
N LYS A 27 18.82 13.50 44.37
CA LYS A 27 18.60 12.97 43.03
C LYS A 27 19.93 12.45 42.48
N GLY A 28 20.08 11.13 42.49
CA GLY A 28 21.09 10.43 41.71
C GLY A 28 20.86 10.69 40.22
N LEU A 29 21.93 11.11 39.55
CA LEU A 29 22.05 11.17 38.11
C LEU A 29 22.05 9.72 37.59
N ASP A 30 20.87 9.15 37.34
CA ASP A 30 20.77 7.86 36.68
C ASP A 30 21.10 8.05 35.19
N THR A 31 22.34 7.71 34.86
CA THR A 31 22.78 7.39 33.51
C THR A 31 21.83 6.32 32.97
N ILE A 32 20.95 6.71 32.04
CA ILE A 32 20.13 5.79 31.25
C ILE A 32 21.10 5.00 30.37
N ASN A 33 21.63 3.90 30.89
CA ASN A 33 22.03 2.77 30.08
C ASN A 33 20.73 2.09 29.64
N GLN A 34 20.08 2.66 28.61
CA GLN A 34 19.16 1.87 27.80
C GLN A 34 20.02 0.86 27.06
N SER A 35 20.05 -0.36 27.59
CA SER A 35 20.60 -1.52 26.89
C SER A 35 19.94 -1.59 25.52
N THR A 36 20.72 -1.32 24.48
CA THR A 36 20.40 -1.47 23.05
C THR A 36 20.32 -2.95 22.65
N GLU A 37 19.69 -3.78 23.48
CA GLU A 37 19.45 -5.17 23.17
C GLU A 37 18.16 -5.24 22.35
N LYS A 38 18.25 -5.72 21.10
CA LYS A 38 17.09 -5.90 20.22
C LYS A 38 16.08 -6.80 20.94
N GLN A 39 14.88 -6.29 21.21
CA GLN A 39 13.84 -7.06 21.88
C GLN A 39 13.44 -8.24 20.99
N MET A 40 13.72 -9.45 21.45
CA MET A 40 13.21 -10.68 20.85
C MET A 40 11.75 -10.87 21.29
N ILE A 41 10.86 -11.07 20.33
CA ILE A 41 9.44 -11.34 20.58
C ILE A 41 9.02 -12.69 19.98
N ASP A 42 7.86 -13.17 20.40
CA ASP A 42 7.18 -14.29 19.77
C ASP A 42 6.12 -13.75 18.80
N PHE A 43 6.27 -14.00 17.51
CA PHE A 43 5.31 -13.60 16.49
C PHE A 43 4.80 -14.83 15.75
N CYS A 44 3.57 -15.22 16.05
CA CYS A 44 2.91 -16.40 15.48
C CYS A 44 3.77 -17.69 15.61
N GLY A 45 4.45 -17.89 16.74
CA GLY A 45 5.29 -19.06 16.99
C GLY A 45 6.73 -18.95 16.46
N LEU A 46 7.08 -17.85 15.78
CA LEU A 46 8.46 -17.57 15.38
C LEU A 46 9.11 -16.56 16.33
N LYS A 47 10.39 -16.79 16.66
CA LYS A 47 11.19 -15.82 17.41
C LYS A 47 11.79 -14.79 16.46
N VAL A 48 11.39 -13.52 16.61
CA VAL A 48 11.82 -12.42 15.73
C VAL A 48 12.35 -11.25 16.53
N LYS A 49 13.35 -10.55 15.98
CA LYS A 49 13.89 -9.29 16.50
C LYS A 49 12.98 -8.16 16.07
N LEU A 50 12.39 -7.45 17.03
CA LEU A 50 11.69 -6.21 16.74
C LEU A 50 12.73 -5.12 16.40
N PRO A 51 12.56 -4.35 15.31
CA PRO A 51 13.50 -3.28 14.99
C PRO A 51 13.57 -2.22 16.10
N THR A 52 14.75 -1.66 16.33
CA THR A 52 14.97 -0.66 17.37
C THR A 52 14.05 0.54 17.17
N GLY A 53 13.35 0.97 18.22
CA GLY A 53 12.43 2.11 18.19
C GLY A 53 10.98 1.75 17.86
N TYR A 54 10.68 0.49 17.55
CA TYR A 54 9.30 0.02 17.38
C TYR A 54 8.73 -0.49 18.69
N ASP A 55 7.44 -0.22 18.89
CA ASP A 55 6.61 -0.81 19.94
C ASP A 55 5.91 -2.04 19.37
N GLU A 56 5.87 -3.15 20.11
CA GLU A 56 5.25 -4.41 19.68
C GLU A 56 3.79 -4.22 19.22
N LYS A 57 3.07 -3.22 19.76
CA LYS A 57 1.70 -2.89 19.35
C LYS A 57 1.56 -2.61 17.85
N VAL A 58 2.63 -2.15 17.18
CA VAL A 58 2.65 -1.90 15.73
C VAL A 58 2.24 -3.13 14.95
N LEU A 59 2.59 -4.32 15.43
CA LEU A 59 2.27 -5.60 14.79
C LEU A 59 0.77 -5.96 14.84
N SER A 60 -0.01 -5.25 15.65
CA SER A 60 -1.44 -5.50 15.88
C SER A 60 -2.36 -4.38 15.40
N LEU A 61 -1.82 -3.30 14.80
CA LEU A 61 -2.61 -2.16 14.36
C LEU A 61 -3.59 -2.56 13.26
N ASN A 62 -4.86 -2.26 13.48
CA ASN A 62 -5.90 -2.41 12.47
C ASN A 62 -6.02 -1.12 11.61
N LEU A 63 -6.89 -1.15 10.60
CA LEU A 63 -7.07 -0.01 9.70
C LEU A 63 -7.51 1.27 10.42
N SER A 64 -8.38 1.16 11.44
CA SER A 64 -8.84 2.29 12.23
C SER A 64 -7.70 2.91 13.06
N ASP A 65 -6.80 2.09 13.59
CA ASP A 65 -5.63 2.59 14.33
C ASP A 65 -4.69 3.36 13.41
N LEU A 66 -4.44 2.82 12.21
CA LEU A 66 -3.63 3.47 11.17
C LEU A 66 -4.25 4.80 10.71
N GLN A 67 -5.58 4.84 10.54
CA GLN A 67 -6.32 6.08 10.27
C GLN A 67 -6.12 7.11 11.39
N GLY A 68 -6.28 6.69 12.65
CA GLY A 68 -6.03 7.55 13.81
C GLY A 68 -4.61 8.12 13.83
N ASN A 69 -3.61 7.28 13.54
CA ASN A 69 -2.22 7.70 13.45
C ASN A 69 -1.98 8.73 12.34
N TYR A 70 -2.53 8.49 11.15
CA TYR A 70 -2.42 9.41 10.00
C TYR A 70 -2.95 10.81 10.33
N TYR A 71 -4.20 10.90 10.81
CA TYR A 71 -4.83 12.18 11.10
C TYR A 71 -4.18 12.89 12.30
N SER A 72 -3.80 12.14 13.33
CA SER A 72 -3.08 12.68 14.49
C SER A 72 -1.73 13.27 14.09
N ASN A 73 -0.99 12.58 13.20
CA ASN A 73 0.30 13.06 12.71
C ASN A 73 0.16 14.29 11.82
N LYS A 74 -0.79 14.31 10.86
CA LYS A 74 -1.09 15.51 10.05
C LYS A 74 -1.36 16.73 10.93
N SER A 75 -2.19 16.58 11.97
CA SER A 75 -2.48 17.66 12.91
C SER A 75 -1.23 18.18 13.64
N LYS A 76 -0.30 17.29 14.04
CA LYS A 76 0.97 17.70 14.68
C LYS A 76 1.86 18.52 13.77
N PHE A 77 1.80 18.28 12.45
CA PHE A 77 2.55 19.04 11.45
C PHE A 77 1.84 20.31 10.98
N GLY A 78 0.70 20.69 11.59
CA GLY A 78 -0.06 21.87 11.17
C GLY A 78 -0.70 21.73 9.79
N LEU A 79 -0.78 20.51 9.26
CA LEU A 79 -1.40 20.20 7.99
C LEU A 79 -2.92 20.12 8.19
N LYS A 80 -3.68 20.86 7.37
CA LYS A 80 -5.13 20.72 7.33
C LYS A 80 -5.46 19.28 6.97
N SER A 81 -6.37 18.66 7.72
CA SER A 81 -7.00 17.41 7.28
C SER A 81 -7.68 17.69 5.96
N ALA A 82 -7.44 16.88 4.93
CA ALA A 82 -8.19 16.94 3.69
C ALA A 82 -9.68 16.95 4.05
N SER A 83 -10.32 18.07 3.71
CA SER A 83 -11.74 18.31 3.96
C SER A 83 -12.44 18.07 2.63
N SER A 84 -13.34 17.08 2.59
CA SER A 84 -13.94 16.41 1.41
C SER A 84 -13.25 15.08 1.10
N ASP A 85 -13.95 14.16 0.43
CA ASP A 85 -13.64 12.74 0.30
C ASP A 85 -12.38 12.39 -0.52
N GLU A 86 -11.57 13.40 -0.83
CA GLU A 86 -10.32 13.33 -1.58
C GLU A 86 -9.12 13.40 -0.63
N MET A 87 -8.05 12.67 -0.94
CA MET A 87 -6.87 12.59 -0.06
C MET A 87 -5.77 13.60 -0.42
N ASP A 88 -5.97 14.44 -1.45
CA ASP A 88 -4.98 15.38 -2.01
C ASP A 88 -3.63 14.68 -2.23
N ILE A 89 -3.68 13.58 -2.97
CA ILE A 89 -2.54 12.75 -3.34
C ILE A 89 -2.88 11.90 -4.56
N THR A 90 -1.96 11.85 -5.51
CA THR A 90 -2.07 11.02 -6.71
C THR A 90 -1.60 9.58 -6.47
N LEU A 91 -2.01 8.66 -7.35
CA LEU A 91 -1.53 7.28 -7.32
C LEU A 91 0.00 7.20 -7.59
N GLU A 92 0.54 8.14 -8.36
CA GLU A 92 1.98 8.29 -8.59
C GLU A 92 2.73 8.70 -7.32
N GLU A 93 2.22 9.69 -6.58
CA GLU A 93 2.82 10.09 -5.30
C GLU A 93 2.75 8.96 -4.27
N MET A 94 1.62 8.26 -4.19
CA MET A 94 1.50 7.07 -3.35
C MET A 94 2.56 6.00 -3.69
N ASP A 95 2.79 5.74 -4.99
CA ASP A 95 3.81 4.79 -5.46
C ASP A 95 5.24 5.24 -5.11
N ASN A 96 5.55 6.52 -5.31
CA ASN A 96 6.86 7.08 -4.96
C ASN A 96 7.13 7.00 -3.45
N LEU A 97 6.14 7.35 -2.62
CA LEU A 97 6.25 7.31 -1.16
C LEU A 97 6.28 5.88 -0.62
N VAL A 98 5.51 4.95 -1.17
CA VAL A 98 5.57 3.56 -0.71
C VAL A 98 6.88 2.91 -1.15
N THR A 99 7.40 3.26 -2.33
CA THR A 99 8.68 2.77 -2.81
C THR A 99 9.81 3.20 -1.88
N SER A 100 9.81 4.43 -1.38
CA SER A 100 10.83 4.88 -0.40
C SER A 100 10.75 4.15 0.94
N VAL A 101 9.59 3.60 1.31
CA VAL A 101 9.45 2.73 2.48
C VAL A 101 9.90 1.31 2.16
N LEU A 102 9.41 0.73 1.05
CA LEU A 102 9.63 -0.69 0.71
C LEU A 102 11.10 -1.05 0.52
N ILE A 103 11.98 -0.11 0.11
CA ILE A 103 13.43 -0.38 -0.02
C ILE A 103 14.12 -0.77 1.28
N HIS A 104 13.50 -0.50 2.43
CA HIS A 104 14.02 -0.83 3.76
C HIS A 104 13.62 -2.22 4.25
N TYR A 105 12.76 -2.93 3.51
CA TYR A 105 12.18 -4.19 3.92
C TYR A 105 12.44 -5.31 2.90
N PRO A 106 12.53 -6.58 3.35
CA PRO A 106 12.63 -7.70 2.42
C PRO A 106 11.47 -7.77 1.44
N ASN A 107 11.74 -8.16 0.19
CA ASN A 107 10.69 -8.42 -0.78
C ASN A 107 10.20 -9.88 -0.72
N THR A 108 9.24 -10.13 0.18
CA THR A 108 8.58 -11.44 0.37
C THR A 108 7.87 -11.97 -0.87
N ASP A 109 7.47 -11.09 -1.80
CA ASP A 109 6.88 -11.48 -3.09
C ASP A 109 7.91 -12.11 -4.05
N SER A 110 9.21 -11.81 -3.89
CA SER A 110 10.27 -12.36 -4.73
C SER A 110 11.63 -12.22 -4.03
N LEU A 111 11.91 -13.16 -3.12
CA LEU A 111 13.13 -13.16 -2.31
C LEU A 111 14.41 -13.24 -3.17
N THR A 112 15.30 -12.29 -2.95
CA THR A 112 16.72 -12.32 -3.34
C THR A 112 17.58 -12.89 -2.21
N GLU A 113 18.87 -13.13 -2.49
CA GLU A 113 19.83 -13.54 -1.45
C GLU A 113 19.90 -12.52 -0.31
N ARG A 114 19.92 -11.23 -0.65
CA ARG A 114 19.86 -10.13 0.34
C ARG A 114 18.60 -10.20 1.20
N ASP A 115 17.43 -10.47 0.59
CA ASP A 115 16.17 -10.56 1.35
C ASP A 115 16.23 -11.73 2.34
N ILE A 116 16.77 -12.88 1.91
CA ILE A 116 16.96 -14.06 2.76
C ILE A 116 17.89 -13.72 3.94
N GLU A 117 19.02 -13.06 3.70
CA GLU A 117 19.96 -12.66 4.77
C GLU A 117 19.31 -11.73 5.80
N ILE A 118 18.50 -10.76 5.36
CA ILE A 118 17.77 -9.88 6.27
C ILE A 118 16.79 -10.70 7.11
N ILE A 119 16.02 -11.59 6.49
CA ILE A 119 15.06 -12.44 7.19
C ILE A 119 15.77 -13.35 8.20
N GLN A 120 16.89 -13.98 7.84
CA GLN A 120 17.66 -14.83 8.75
C GLN A 120 18.27 -14.05 9.92
N ASN A 121 18.62 -12.77 9.69
CA ASN A 121 19.10 -11.91 10.75
C ASN A 121 18.00 -11.49 11.72
N ASP A 122 16.78 -11.27 11.22
CA ASP A 122 15.64 -10.85 12.02
C ASP A 122 14.98 -12.03 12.75
N PHE A 123 14.81 -13.17 12.08
CA PHE A 123 14.16 -14.37 12.60
C PHE A 123 15.18 -15.40 13.09
N ASN A 124 15.13 -15.73 14.37
CA ASN A 124 16.12 -16.61 15.00
C ASN A 124 15.95 -18.07 14.57
N GLY A 125 17.04 -18.69 14.10
CA GLY A 125 17.10 -20.13 13.81
C GLY A 125 16.33 -20.58 12.57
N ILE A 126 16.05 -19.66 11.65
CA ILE A 126 15.38 -19.95 10.37
C ILE A 126 16.41 -20.13 9.25
N ASP A 127 16.28 -21.21 8.48
CA ASP A 127 17.03 -21.42 7.23
C ASP A 127 16.15 -21.05 6.03
N GLU A 128 16.72 -21.07 4.81
CA GLU A 128 16.00 -20.71 3.59
C GLU A 128 14.71 -21.53 3.39
N ILE A 129 14.73 -22.84 3.68
CA ILE A 129 13.57 -23.71 3.51
C ILE A 129 12.45 -23.27 4.46
N LYS A 130 12.77 -23.07 5.75
CA LYS A 130 11.81 -22.61 6.75
C LYS A 130 11.27 -21.21 6.45
N ILE A 131 12.04 -20.34 5.80
CA ILE A 131 11.53 -19.04 5.33
C ILE A 131 10.37 -19.25 4.36
N TYR A 132 10.54 -20.13 3.37
CA TYR A 132 9.46 -20.42 2.42
C TYR A 132 8.27 -21.14 3.07
N GLU A 133 8.51 -22.03 4.03
CA GLU A 133 7.44 -22.70 4.79
C GLU A 133 6.62 -21.72 5.66
N ASN A 134 7.24 -20.63 6.11
CA ASN A 134 6.61 -19.63 6.98
C ASN A 134 6.42 -18.27 6.30
N ILE A 135 6.45 -18.22 4.97
CA ILE A 135 6.51 -16.96 4.22
C ILE A 135 5.31 -16.06 4.50
N ASP A 136 4.12 -16.62 4.75
CA ASP A 136 2.92 -15.85 5.07
C ASP A 136 3.02 -15.15 6.45
N VAL A 137 3.64 -15.82 7.43
CA VAL A 137 3.89 -15.24 8.76
C VAL A 137 4.93 -14.13 8.66
N ILE A 138 6.03 -14.39 7.93
CA ILE A 138 7.11 -13.44 7.71
C ILE A 138 6.60 -12.21 6.94
N ASP A 139 5.80 -12.43 5.90
CA ASP A 139 5.15 -11.36 5.13
C ASP A 139 4.21 -10.54 6.02
N SER A 140 3.42 -11.18 6.88
CA SER A 140 2.55 -10.48 7.83
C SER A 140 3.33 -9.61 8.81
N PHE A 141 4.48 -10.08 9.30
CA PHE A 141 5.35 -9.30 10.19
C PHE A 141 5.85 -8.02 9.49
N TYR A 142 6.49 -8.17 8.33
CA TYR A 142 7.02 -7.01 7.61
C TYR A 142 5.91 -6.09 7.10
N ASN A 143 4.77 -6.61 6.65
CA ASN A 143 3.65 -5.77 6.21
C ASN A 143 3.08 -4.91 7.34
N ALA A 144 3.10 -5.36 8.60
CA ALA A 144 2.68 -4.52 9.72
C ALA A 144 3.62 -3.32 9.90
N LEU A 145 4.93 -3.55 9.84
CA LEU A 145 5.95 -2.50 9.93
C LEU A 145 5.87 -1.53 8.73
N ILE A 146 5.77 -2.06 7.51
CA ILE A 146 5.63 -1.27 6.27
C ILE A 146 4.40 -0.38 6.34
N ARG A 147 3.23 -0.89 6.79
CA ARG A 147 2.00 -0.08 6.92
C ARG A 147 2.19 1.08 7.89
N TYR A 148 2.86 0.83 9.00
CA TYR A 148 3.13 1.86 10.00
C TYR A 148 4.04 2.97 9.46
N ASP A 149 5.16 2.59 8.85
CA ASP A 149 6.10 3.54 8.24
C ASP A 149 5.49 4.30 7.06
N TYR A 150 4.66 3.61 6.27
CA TYR A 150 3.99 4.22 5.15
C TYR A 150 2.98 5.26 5.60
N VAL A 151 2.20 4.98 6.65
CA VAL A 151 1.30 5.97 7.26
C VAL A 151 2.07 7.17 7.81
N ASP A 152 3.19 6.94 8.51
CA ASP A 152 4.03 8.02 9.00
C ASP A 152 4.57 8.89 7.84
N THR A 153 5.08 8.26 6.78
CA THR A 153 5.56 8.91 5.56
C THR A 153 4.45 9.72 4.88
N LEU A 154 3.28 9.13 4.66
CA LEU A 154 2.11 9.80 4.07
C LEU A 154 1.60 10.96 4.93
N SER A 155 1.65 10.83 6.25
CA SER A 155 1.17 11.88 7.17
C SER A 155 2.04 13.15 7.14
N LYS A 156 3.31 13.01 6.73
CA LYS A 156 4.28 14.10 6.56
C LYS A 156 4.29 14.68 5.15
N HIS A 157 3.65 14.01 4.20
CA HIS A 157 3.60 14.46 2.82
C HIS A 157 2.75 15.73 2.70
N TYR A 158 3.30 16.71 1.98
CA TYR A 158 2.61 17.88 1.48
C TYR A 158 2.46 17.66 -0.03
N SER A 159 1.21 17.64 -0.52
CA SER A 159 0.95 17.67 -1.95
C SER A 159 1.57 18.95 -2.50
N LEU A 160 2.69 18.81 -3.21
CA LEU A 160 3.23 19.87 -4.03
C LEU A 160 2.40 19.79 -5.30
N ASN A 161 1.25 20.45 -5.32
CA ASN A 161 0.29 20.46 -6.43
C ASN A 161 0.95 20.95 -7.74
N LEU A 162 1.82 20.10 -8.32
CA LEU A 162 2.36 20.14 -9.65
C LEU A 162 1.40 19.24 -10.42
N LYS A 163 0.41 19.88 -11.04
CA LYS A 163 -0.54 19.27 -11.98
C LYS A 163 0.22 18.23 -12.84
N SER A 164 0.11 16.96 -12.49
CA SER A 164 0.68 15.89 -13.31
C SER A 164 -0.11 15.88 -14.60
N THR A 165 0.60 16.03 -15.72
CA THR A 165 0.00 16.16 -17.06
C THR A 165 -0.39 14.83 -17.68
N ASN A 166 -0.36 13.74 -16.92
CA ASN A 166 -0.86 12.43 -17.35
C ASN A 166 -2.16 12.15 -16.62
N ASP A 167 -3.25 12.62 -17.23
CA ASP A 167 -4.63 12.50 -16.77
C ASP A 167 -4.98 11.11 -16.19
N TYR A 168 -4.92 10.97 -14.86
CA TYR A 168 -5.73 9.98 -14.15
C TYR A 168 -7.18 10.50 -14.12
N LEU A 169 -7.79 10.68 -15.30
CA LEU A 169 -9.16 11.18 -15.52
C LEU A 169 -9.72 12.13 -14.42
N GLY A 170 -8.88 13.08 -13.97
CA GLY A 170 -9.27 14.26 -13.23
C GLY A 170 -9.10 14.32 -11.71
N TYR A 171 -8.71 13.29 -10.94
CA TYR A 171 -8.65 13.45 -9.47
C TYR A 171 -7.59 12.62 -8.74
N ASP A 172 -7.29 13.09 -7.52
CA ASP A 172 -6.60 12.37 -6.45
C ASP A 172 -7.22 11.00 -6.18
N VAL A 173 -6.47 10.12 -5.52
CA VAL A 173 -7.08 8.87 -5.04
C VAL A 173 -8.23 9.21 -4.09
N SER A 174 -9.37 8.55 -4.28
CA SER A 174 -10.47 8.66 -3.32
C SER A 174 -10.02 8.15 -1.96
N LYS A 175 -10.67 8.60 -0.89
CA LYS A 175 -10.43 8.08 0.46
C LYS A 175 -10.53 6.56 0.54
N ALA A 176 -11.46 5.95 -0.20
CA ALA A 176 -11.64 4.50 -0.21
C ALA A 176 -10.44 3.78 -0.86
N GLU A 177 -9.98 4.26 -2.01
CA GLU A 177 -8.79 3.73 -2.71
C GLU A 177 -7.53 3.91 -1.89
N PHE A 178 -7.33 5.11 -1.33
CA PHE A 178 -6.19 5.44 -0.47
C PHE A 178 -6.04 4.43 0.67
N TRP A 179 -7.11 4.19 1.44
CA TRP A 179 -7.03 3.26 2.56
C TRP A 179 -6.91 1.80 2.13
N ALA A 180 -7.43 1.43 0.95
CA ALA A 180 -7.17 0.11 0.39
C ALA A 180 -5.69 -0.09 0.04
N LEU A 181 -5.06 0.93 -0.54
CA LEU A 181 -3.66 0.93 -0.93
C LEU A 181 -2.71 1.02 0.27
N VAL A 182 -3.04 1.82 1.29
CA VAL A 182 -2.32 1.84 2.57
C VAL A 182 -2.36 0.48 3.25
N TRP A 183 -3.51 -0.21 3.21
CA TRP A 183 -3.60 -1.55 3.78
C TRP A 183 -2.89 -2.62 2.94
N HIS A 184 -2.62 -2.35 1.66
CA HIS A 184 -1.92 -3.24 0.74
C HIS A 184 -0.72 -2.54 0.06
N PRO A 185 0.32 -2.13 0.82
CA PRO A 185 1.40 -1.27 0.30
C PRO A 185 2.11 -1.85 -0.93
N ARG A 186 2.33 -3.18 -0.93
CA ARG A 186 2.98 -3.88 -2.04
C ARG A 186 2.14 -3.89 -3.32
N LEU A 187 0.85 -3.54 -3.27
CA LEU A 187 -0.06 -3.52 -4.42
C LEU A 187 -0.23 -2.13 -5.04
N VAL A 188 0.40 -1.09 -4.50
CA VAL A 188 0.35 0.27 -5.07
C VAL A 188 0.93 0.30 -6.48
N LYS A 189 2.21 -0.06 -6.63
CA LYS A 189 2.89 -0.09 -7.92
C LYS A 189 2.16 -0.90 -9.00
N PRO A 190 1.78 -2.18 -8.80
CA PRO A 190 1.06 -2.92 -9.84
C PRO A 190 -0.30 -2.32 -10.17
N THR A 191 -1.00 -1.71 -9.19
CA THR A 191 -2.27 -1.02 -9.47
C THR A 191 -2.05 0.23 -10.31
N ARG A 192 -1.04 1.05 -9.97
CA ARG A 192 -0.63 2.22 -10.76
C ARG A 192 -0.27 1.83 -12.19
N SER A 193 0.66 0.89 -12.36
CA SER A 193 1.10 0.45 -13.67
C SER A 193 -0.07 -0.03 -14.52
N ALA A 194 -1.03 -0.74 -13.92
CA ALA A 194 -2.21 -1.24 -14.64
C ALA A 194 -3.11 -0.10 -15.10
N THR A 195 -3.28 0.93 -14.28
CA THR A 195 -4.04 2.13 -14.67
C THR A 195 -3.36 2.88 -15.80
N ASP A 196 -2.07 3.19 -15.66
CA ASP A 196 -1.31 3.94 -16.68
C ASP A 196 -1.35 3.20 -18.02
N LYS A 197 -1.16 1.87 -17.98
CA LYS A 197 -1.23 1.02 -19.19
C LYS A 197 -2.65 0.93 -19.77
N ALA A 198 -3.69 0.88 -18.95
CA ALA A 198 -5.08 0.86 -19.44
C ALA A 198 -5.45 2.17 -20.15
N ILE A 199 -5.00 3.32 -19.62
CA ILE A 199 -5.18 4.63 -20.25
C ILE A 199 -4.43 4.66 -21.59
N GLU A 200 -3.15 4.26 -21.60
CA GLU A 200 -2.32 4.18 -22.81
C GLU A 200 -3.01 3.33 -23.90
N LEU A 201 -3.42 2.10 -23.56
CA LEU A 201 -4.07 1.20 -24.50
C LEU A 201 -5.42 1.74 -24.97
N THR A 202 -6.20 2.37 -24.10
CA THR A 202 -7.48 2.99 -24.52
C THR A 202 -7.23 4.07 -25.56
N GLY A 203 -6.23 4.93 -25.36
CA GLY A 203 -5.83 5.94 -26.35
C GLY A 203 -5.33 5.36 -27.67
N GLN A 204 -4.67 4.19 -27.65
CA GLN A 204 -4.20 3.49 -28.85
C GLN A 204 -5.34 2.86 -29.66
N TYR A 205 -6.28 2.18 -29.01
CA TYR A 205 -7.37 1.46 -29.69
C TYR A 205 -8.57 2.35 -30.03
N PHE A 206 -8.76 3.45 -29.31
CA PHE A 206 -9.86 4.40 -29.50
C PHE A 206 -9.37 5.86 -29.59
N PRO A 207 -8.51 6.17 -30.58
CA PRO A 207 -7.91 7.50 -30.69
C PRO A 207 -8.98 8.58 -30.85
N GLY A 208 -8.96 9.58 -29.97
CA GLY A 208 -9.87 10.73 -30.01
C GLY A 208 -11.32 10.44 -29.60
N GLN A 209 -11.64 9.23 -29.11
CA GLN A 209 -12.97 8.95 -28.56
C GLN A 209 -13.04 9.34 -27.08
N ALA A 210 -14.21 9.81 -26.65
CA ALA A 210 -14.47 10.10 -25.24
C ALA A 210 -14.41 8.79 -24.43
N ALA A 211 -13.69 8.78 -23.32
CA ALA A 211 -13.60 7.65 -22.40
C ALA A 211 -14.64 7.76 -21.26
N TRP A 212 -15.87 8.14 -21.60
CA TRP A 212 -17.00 8.24 -20.66
C TRP A 212 -18.27 7.70 -21.30
N ARG A 213 -18.85 6.62 -20.77
CA ARG A 213 -20.09 5.97 -21.24
C ARG A 213 -20.04 5.37 -22.65
N THR A 214 -18.89 5.38 -23.32
CA THR A 214 -18.74 4.92 -24.70
C THR A 214 -18.21 3.49 -24.79
N LYS A 215 -18.02 2.99 -26.02
CA LYS A 215 -17.26 1.75 -26.26
C LYS A 215 -15.80 1.84 -25.79
N ALA A 216 -15.17 3.01 -25.94
CA ALA A 216 -13.81 3.23 -25.46
C ALA A 216 -13.74 3.09 -23.94
N ASP A 217 -14.77 3.58 -23.25
CA ASP A 217 -14.89 3.46 -21.81
C ASP A 217 -15.13 2.02 -21.35
N ALA A 218 -16.05 1.31 -22.01
CA ALA A 218 -16.28 -0.11 -21.77
C ALA A 218 -15.01 -0.96 -21.97
N PHE A 219 -14.22 -0.65 -23.00
CA PHE A 219 -12.90 -1.24 -23.21
C PHE A 219 -11.95 -0.92 -22.06
N ARG A 220 -11.82 0.36 -21.67
CA ARG A 220 -10.95 0.85 -20.60
C ARG A 220 -11.19 0.10 -19.30
N HIS A 221 -12.45 0.04 -18.84
CA HIS A 221 -12.83 -0.66 -17.62
C HIS A 221 -12.47 -2.15 -17.64
N ALA A 222 -12.71 -2.82 -18.77
CA ALA A 222 -12.38 -4.23 -18.94
C ALA A 222 -10.87 -4.50 -18.98
N ILE A 223 -10.10 -3.74 -19.78
CA ILE A 223 -8.65 -3.93 -19.86
C ILE A 223 -7.98 -3.53 -18.54
N TRP A 224 -8.45 -2.48 -17.87
CA TRP A 224 -7.94 -2.06 -16.57
C TRP A 224 -8.07 -3.16 -15.52
N ASN A 225 -9.25 -3.77 -15.39
CA ASN A 225 -9.46 -4.88 -14.47
C ASN A 225 -8.58 -6.10 -14.80
N ALA A 226 -8.42 -6.41 -16.08
CA ALA A 226 -7.57 -7.52 -16.51
C ALA A 226 -6.08 -7.24 -16.22
N LEU A 227 -5.63 -6.00 -16.41
CA LEU A 227 -4.25 -5.57 -16.14
C LEU A 227 -3.93 -5.47 -14.64
N ILE A 228 -4.86 -5.01 -13.81
CA ILE A 228 -4.68 -5.03 -12.34
C ILE A 228 -4.42 -6.46 -11.89
N ALA A 229 -5.25 -7.41 -12.32
CA ALA A 229 -5.08 -8.82 -11.98
C ALA A 229 -3.76 -9.39 -12.54
N LYS A 230 -3.36 -9.02 -13.76
CA LYS A 230 -2.08 -9.40 -14.36
C LYS A 230 -0.89 -8.96 -13.51
N TYR A 231 -0.81 -7.67 -13.18
CA TYR A 231 0.36 -7.13 -12.48
C TYR A 231 0.39 -7.54 -11.00
N VAL A 232 -0.76 -7.75 -10.37
CA VAL A 232 -0.82 -8.39 -9.04
C VAL A 232 -0.39 -9.86 -9.09
N GLY A 233 -0.60 -10.54 -10.22
CA GLY A 233 -0.18 -11.93 -10.41
C GLY A 233 1.31 -12.19 -10.19
N ASP A 234 2.16 -11.18 -10.43
CA ASP A 234 3.60 -11.26 -10.14
C ASP A 234 3.92 -11.35 -8.63
N LYS A 235 2.94 -11.05 -7.78
CA LYS A 235 3.04 -11.07 -6.31
C LYS A 235 2.17 -12.13 -5.65
N LYS A 236 1.24 -12.74 -6.39
CA LYS A 236 0.28 -13.71 -5.88
C LYS A 236 0.48 -15.10 -6.49
N ASN A 237 0.06 -16.12 -5.74
CA ASN A 237 0.17 -17.51 -6.14
C ASN A 237 -1.16 -18.12 -6.62
N LYS A 238 -2.29 -17.42 -6.42
CA LYS A 238 -3.62 -17.85 -6.83
C LYS A 238 -4.28 -16.82 -7.74
N ILE A 239 -4.87 -17.30 -8.83
CA ILE A 239 -5.58 -16.47 -9.81
C ILE A 239 -6.72 -15.71 -9.13
N ASP A 240 -7.45 -16.35 -8.22
CA ASP A 240 -8.56 -15.74 -7.50
C ASP A 240 -8.12 -14.55 -6.63
N GLU A 241 -6.96 -14.62 -5.97
CA GLU A 241 -6.43 -13.48 -5.19
C GLU A 241 -6.12 -12.25 -6.07
N CYS A 242 -5.74 -12.48 -7.33
CA CYS A 242 -5.50 -11.40 -8.29
C CYS A 242 -6.81 -10.74 -8.73
N VAL A 243 -7.81 -11.57 -9.02
CA VAL A 243 -9.17 -11.14 -9.40
C VAL A 243 -9.85 -10.41 -8.24
N ASP A 244 -9.69 -10.91 -7.02
CA ASP A 244 -10.26 -10.31 -5.81
C ASP A 244 -9.67 -8.93 -5.55
N TRP A 245 -8.36 -8.75 -5.76
CA TRP A 245 -7.77 -7.41 -5.67
C TRP A 245 -8.30 -6.47 -6.74
N ALA A 246 -8.32 -6.91 -8.01
CA ALA A 246 -8.85 -6.10 -9.11
C ALA A 246 -10.30 -5.66 -8.83
N LYS A 247 -11.13 -6.59 -8.34
CA LYS A 247 -12.50 -6.28 -7.92
C LYS A 247 -12.52 -5.29 -6.76
N LYS A 248 -11.80 -5.58 -5.67
CA LYS A 248 -11.81 -4.75 -4.46
C LYS A 248 -11.37 -3.32 -4.76
N PHE A 249 -10.34 -3.14 -5.57
CA PHE A 249 -9.83 -1.81 -5.90
C PHE A 249 -10.81 -1.05 -6.81
N THR A 250 -11.26 -1.69 -7.89
CA THR A 250 -12.17 -1.01 -8.84
C THR A 250 -13.56 -0.80 -8.28
N ASP A 251 -14.06 -1.68 -7.39
CA ASP A 251 -15.31 -1.41 -6.68
C ASP A 251 -15.20 -0.15 -5.80
N LYS A 252 -14.05 0.07 -5.16
CA LYS A 252 -13.78 1.27 -4.36
C LYS A 252 -13.68 2.53 -5.20
N HIS A 253 -13.10 2.41 -6.39
CA HIS A 253 -13.08 3.47 -7.39
C HIS A 253 -14.51 3.89 -7.75
N GLU A 254 -15.36 2.93 -8.14
CA GLU A 254 -16.76 3.23 -8.49
C GLU A 254 -17.55 3.75 -7.28
N GLU A 255 -17.34 3.20 -6.08
CA GLU A 255 -17.96 3.65 -4.82
C GLU A 255 -17.59 5.09 -4.46
N GLY A 256 -16.33 5.47 -4.68
CA GLY A 256 -15.79 6.79 -4.39
C GLY A 256 -16.02 7.83 -5.49
N ALA A 257 -16.54 7.43 -6.65
CA ALA A 257 -16.84 8.35 -7.74
C ALA A 257 -17.89 9.40 -7.32
N GLU A 258 -17.60 10.66 -7.63
CA GLU A 258 -18.54 11.76 -7.39
C GLU A 258 -19.55 11.88 -8.54
N ARG A 259 -20.82 12.02 -8.19
CA ARG A 259 -21.89 12.25 -9.18
C ARG A 259 -21.70 13.64 -9.82
N PRO A 260 -21.60 13.74 -11.16
CA PRO A 260 -21.58 15.05 -11.83
C PRO A 260 -22.83 15.87 -11.50
N ALA A 261 -22.66 17.19 -11.29
CA ALA A 261 -23.74 18.07 -10.86
C ALA A 261 -24.93 18.13 -11.84
N ASP A 262 -24.67 17.89 -13.12
CA ASP A 262 -25.64 17.86 -14.22
C ASP A 262 -26.27 16.48 -14.47
N MET A 263 -25.89 15.45 -13.70
CA MET A 263 -26.38 14.09 -13.86
C MET A 263 -27.41 13.73 -12.79
N THR A 264 -28.51 13.06 -13.18
CA THR A 264 -29.47 12.53 -12.21
C THR A 264 -28.87 11.37 -11.40
N GLN A 265 -29.40 11.07 -10.21
CA GLN A 265 -28.95 9.90 -9.45
C GLN A 265 -29.18 8.60 -10.23
N GLU A 266 -30.30 8.50 -10.95
CA GLU A 266 -30.63 7.33 -11.76
C GLU A 266 -29.63 7.14 -12.92
N ASP A 267 -29.25 8.21 -13.60
CA ASP A 267 -28.23 8.18 -14.65
C ASP A 267 -26.86 7.77 -14.10
N PHE A 268 -26.49 8.27 -12.92
CA PHE A 268 -25.23 7.94 -12.28
C PHE A 268 -25.19 6.48 -11.81
N ASP A 269 -26.28 5.97 -11.25
CA ASP A 269 -26.41 4.56 -10.87
C ASP A 269 -26.41 3.62 -12.07
N PHE A 270 -26.87 4.10 -13.24
CA PHE A 270 -26.81 3.39 -14.49
C PHE A 270 -25.40 3.38 -15.07
N ASP A 271 -24.69 4.51 -15.00
CA ASP A 271 -23.28 4.64 -15.38
C ASP A 271 -22.40 3.64 -14.61
N LYS A 272 -22.46 3.72 -13.27
CA LYS A 272 -21.75 2.78 -12.40
C LYS A 272 -22.10 1.31 -12.67
N ALA A 273 -23.36 1.02 -13.02
CA ALA A 273 -23.76 -0.35 -13.35
C ALA A 273 -23.10 -0.86 -14.64
N MET A 274 -22.89 0.00 -15.64
CA MET A 274 -22.11 -0.32 -16.84
C MET A 274 -20.65 -0.61 -16.45
N ASP A 275 -20.05 0.24 -15.60
CA ASP A 275 -18.66 0.08 -15.16
C ASP A 275 -18.44 -1.19 -14.37
N TYR A 276 -19.28 -1.48 -13.36
CA TYR A 276 -19.23 -2.75 -12.62
C TYR A 276 -19.32 -3.99 -13.53
N HIS A 277 -20.18 -3.93 -14.55
CA HIS A 277 -20.35 -5.02 -15.52
C HIS A 277 -19.11 -5.21 -16.40
N ASN A 278 -18.59 -4.13 -16.97
CA ASN A 278 -17.40 -4.17 -17.83
C ASN A 278 -16.13 -4.52 -17.03
N ASN A 279 -16.01 -4.02 -15.79
CA ASN A 279 -14.99 -4.42 -14.82
C ASN A 279 -15.01 -5.94 -14.61
N LYS A 280 -16.20 -6.53 -14.41
CA LYS A 280 -16.37 -7.98 -14.27
C LYS A 280 -15.92 -8.75 -15.52
N ILE A 281 -16.28 -8.28 -16.72
CA ILE A 281 -15.86 -8.92 -17.98
C ILE A 281 -14.34 -8.96 -18.11
N GLY A 282 -13.66 -7.88 -17.72
CA GLY A 282 -12.19 -7.83 -17.67
C GLY A 282 -11.59 -8.90 -16.76
N ARG A 283 -12.12 -9.03 -15.54
CA ARG A 283 -11.69 -10.04 -14.57
C ARG A 283 -11.97 -11.47 -15.02
N ASP A 284 -13.16 -11.72 -15.60
CA ASP A 284 -13.53 -13.02 -16.14
C ASP A 284 -12.61 -13.41 -17.30
N TYR A 285 -12.28 -12.47 -18.18
CA TYR A 285 -11.31 -12.67 -19.24
C TYR A 285 -9.95 -13.06 -18.68
N PHE A 286 -9.40 -12.28 -17.74
CA PHE A 286 -8.13 -12.60 -17.09
C PHE A 286 -8.14 -14.02 -16.49
N LYS A 287 -9.19 -14.37 -15.74
CA LYS A 287 -9.32 -15.70 -15.12
C LYS A 287 -9.32 -16.83 -16.16
N SER A 288 -9.86 -16.59 -17.36
CA SER A 288 -9.90 -17.57 -18.44
C SER A 288 -8.57 -17.81 -19.14
N VAL A 289 -7.61 -16.87 -19.05
CA VAL A 289 -6.32 -16.93 -19.75
C VAL A 289 -5.11 -16.99 -18.82
N ALA A 290 -5.29 -16.76 -17.52
CA ALA A 290 -4.22 -16.80 -16.53
C ALA A 290 -3.83 -18.26 -16.21
N TRP A 291 -2.55 -18.44 -15.86
CA TRP A 291 -2.01 -19.71 -15.39
C TRP A 291 -1.08 -19.48 -14.21
N THR A 292 -0.63 -20.56 -13.59
CA THR A 292 0.34 -20.50 -12.49
C THR A 292 1.65 -21.13 -12.92
N ASP A 293 2.77 -20.46 -12.66
CA ASP A 293 4.11 -20.90 -13.03
C ASP A 293 4.98 -21.13 -11.78
N LYS A 294 5.59 -22.33 -11.68
CA LYS A 294 6.40 -22.76 -10.54
C LYS A 294 7.87 -22.80 -10.94
N ARG A 295 8.66 -21.85 -10.42
CA ARG A 295 10.08 -21.71 -10.77
C ARG A 295 10.97 -22.83 -10.17
N LYS A 296 10.82 -23.10 -8.87
CA LYS A 296 11.57 -24.15 -8.14
C LYS A 296 10.63 -24.92 -7.21
N TRP A 297 11.01 -26.12 -6.79
CA TRP A 297 10.13 -26.99 -5.97
C TRP A 297 9.77 -26.38 -4.60
N TYR A 298 10.69 -25.59 -4.02
CA TYR A 298 10.54 -24.92 -2.72
C TYR A 298 10.07 -23.46 -2.83
N GLN A 299 10.07 -22.88 -4.04
CA GLN A 299 9.58 -21.52 -4.26
C GLN A 299 8.07 -21.52 -4.50
N PRO A 300 7.37 -20.46 -4.05
CA PRO A 300 5.95 -20.34 -4.28
C PRO A 300 5.67 -20.06 -5.76
N THR A 301 4.63 -20.69 -6.28
CA THR A 301 4.12 -20.48 -7.64
C THR A 301 3.68 -19.03 -7.83
N ARG A 302 3.75 -18.50 -9.05
CA ARG A 302 3.29 -17.15 -9.39
C ARG A 302 2.22 -17.19 -10.47
N VAL A 303 1.25 -16.29 -10.38
CA VAL A 303 0.25 -16.15 -11.44
C VAL A 303 0.86 -15.41 -12.62
N LYS A 304 0.59 -15.92 -13.82
CA LYS A 304 1.03 -15.36 -15.10
C LYS A 304 -0.17 -15.25 -16.03
N ALA A 305 -0.03 -14.40 -17.03
CA ALA A 305 -1.05 -14.15 -18.04
C ALA A 305 -0.37 -13.71 -19.35
N PRO A 306 -1.09 -13.73 -20.49
CA PRO A 306 -0.56 -13.27 -21.77
C PRO A 306 -0.03 -11.83 -21.73
N SER A 307 0.68 -11.40 -22.78
CA SER A 307 1.19 -10.03 -22.86
C SER A 307 0.05 -9.00 -22.81
N GLU A 308 0.38 -7.77 -22.44
CA GLU A 308 -0.57 -6.65 -22.37
C GLU A 308 -1.28 -6.46 -23.72
N THR A 309 -0.54 -6.45 -24.82
CA THR A 309 -1.08 -6.33 -26.18
C THR A 309 -2.02 -7.49 -26.51
N THR A 310 -1.64 -8.73 -26.22
CA THR A 310 -2.54 -9.89 -26.47
C THR A 310 -3.84 -9.79 -25.67
N MET A 311 -3.75 -9.31 -24.42
CA MET A 311 -4.94 -9.08 -23.60
C MET A 311 -5.80 -7.92 -24.14
N ALA A 312 -5.17 -6.83 -24.56
CA ALA A 312 -5.83 -5.68 -25.17
C ALA A 312 -6.54 -6.05 -26.47
N ASP A 313 -5.87 -6.77 -27.38
CA ASP A 313 -6.46 -7.26 -28.63
C ASP A 313 -7.71 -8.10 -28.37
N ALA A 314 -7.63 -9.07 -27.44
CA ALA A 314 -8.75 -9.94 -27.12
C ALA A 314 -9.95 -9.19 -26.52
N ILE A 315 -9.71 -8.18 -25.68
CA ILE A 315 -10.77 -7.33 -25.13
C ILE A 315 -11.31 -6.38 -26.19
N PHE A 316 -10.46 -5.85 -27.07
CA PHE A 316 -10.86 -5.00 -28.18
C PHE A 316 -11.81 -5.75 -29.14
N GLU A 317 -11.56 -7.03 -29.44
CA GLU A 317 -12.49 -7.84 -30.22
C GLU A 317 -13.89 -7.93 -29.58
N LYS A 318 -13.99 -7.93 -28.24
CA LYS A 318 -15.29 -7.91 -27.54
C LYS A 318 -16.06 -6.60 -27.78
N THR A 319 -15.37 -5.49 -28.09
CA THR A 319 -16.00 -4.19 -28.36
C THR A 319 -16.76 -4.18 -29.70
N LYS A 320 -16.36 -5.03 -30.66
CA LYS A 320 -17.02 -5.15 -31.97
C LYS A 320 -18.44 -5.71 -31.87
N VAL A 321 -18.69 -6.51 -30.84
CA VAL A 321 -20.01 -7.10 -30.52
C VAL A 321 -20.62 -6.52 -29.24
N ALA A 322 -20.09 -5.39 -28.75
CA ALA A 322 -20.61 -4.70 -27.58
C ALA A 322 -22.03 -4.19 -27.81
N LYS A 323 -22.80 -4.10 -26.73
CA LYS A 323 -24.23 -3.77 -26.79
C LYS A 323 -24.48 -2.37 -26.22
N LYS A 324 -25.08 -1.51 -27.03
CA LYS A 324 -25.63 -0.26 -26.53
C LYS A 324 -26.83 -0.59 -25.64
N VAL A 325 -26.82 -0.09 -24.42
CA VAL A 325 -27.91 -0.26 -23.45
C VAL A 325 -28.54 1.09 -23.13
N SER A 326 -29.85 1.07 -22.87
CA SER A 326 -30.64 2.26 -22.55
C SER A 326 -31.17 2.28 -21.11
N SER A 327 -30.96 1.20 -20.36
CA SER A 327 -31.34 1.11 -18.96
C SER A 327 -30.49 0.07 -18.22
N LYS A 328 -30.45 0.19 -16.88
CA LYS A 328 -29.76 -0.75 -15.99
C LYS A 328 -30.26 -2.19 -16.13
N SER A 329 -31.56 -2.40 -16.38
CA SER A 329 -32.13 -3.73 -16.52
C SER A 329 -31.65 -4.47 -17.79
N GLN A 330 -31.32 -3.74 -18.85
CA GLN A 330 -30.82 -4.32 -20.10
C GLN A 330 -29.40 -4.90 -19.96
N ILE A 331 -28.58 -4.39 -19.03
CA ILE A 331 -27.21 -4.89 -18.80
C ILE A 331 -27.21 -6.40 -18.52
N ASN A 332 -28.14 -6.88 -17.70
CA ASN A 332 -28.27 -8.29 -17.33
C ASN A 332 -28.65 -9.21 -18.50
N SER A 333 -29.17 -8.66 -19.60
CA SER A 333 -29.48 -9.42 -20.82
C SER A 333 -28.21 -9.79 -21.61
N TYR A 334 -27.06 -9.19 -21.25
CA TYR A 334 -25.80 -9.32 -21.97
C TYR A 334 -24.64 -9.73 -21.04
N PRO A 335 -24.74 -10.86 -20.32
CA PRO A 335 -23.79 -11.23 -19.25
C PRO A 335 -22.34 -11.46 -19.74
N SER A 336 -22.13 -11.61 -21.05
CA SER A 336 -20.81 -11.89 -21.64
C SER A 336 -20.37 -10.86 -22.68
N ASN A 337 -21.18 -9.84 -22.96
CA ASN A 337 -20.82 -8.75 -23.88
C ASN A 337 -20.46 -7.52 -23.06
N LEU A 338 -19.47 -6.77 -23.53
CA LEU A 338 -19.28 -5.40 -23.07
C LEU A 338 -20.55 -4.59 -23.38
N VAL A 339 -20.89 -3.67 -22.49
CA VAL A 339 -22.05 -2.79 -22.64
C VAL A 339 -21.60 -1.34 -22.59
N TYR A 340 -22.31 -0.47 -23.30
CA TYR A 340 -22.01 0.96 -23.35
C TYR A 340 -23.31 1.77 -23.50
N ILE A 341 -23.28 3.07 -23.19
CA ILE A 341 -24.48 3.91 -23.14
C ILE A 341 -24.51 4.93 -24.28
N LYS A 342 -23.38 5.56 -24.61
CA LYS A 342 -23.22 6.60 -25.64
C LYS A 342 -22.35 6.10 -26.79
N ASP A 343 -22.60 6.56 -28.01
CA ASP A 343 -21.80 6.13 -29.18
C ASP A 343 -20.38 6.70 -29.14
#